data_AF-X0VE92-F1
#
_entry.id   AF-X0VE92-F1
#
_cell.length_a   1.000
_cell.length_b   1.000
_cell.length_c   1.000
_cell.angle_alpha   90.00
_cell.angle_beta   90.00
_cell.angle_gamma   90.00
#
_symmetry.space_group_name_H-M   'P 1'
#
loop_
_entity.id
_entity.type
_entity.pdbx_description
1 polymer ?
#
loop_
_entity_poly.entity_id
_entity_poly.type
_entity_poly.pdbx_seq_one_letter_code
_entity_poly.pdbx_strand_id
1 'polypeptide(L)'
;LYAIQVLCRPELSPKFTGDLKLLDIEDADAAEITVSSALLKYYKRNLTAYCNELKDFCTQRGAVYVLANSADSVESLVLNYLRRIRLLR
;
A
#
# COMPACT_ATOMS: atom_id res chain seq x y z
N LEU A 1 7.83 -17.94 -6.25
CA LEU A 1 8.26 -16.52 -6.33
C LEU A 1 7.33 -15.70 -5.44
N TYR A 2 7.86 -14.74 -4.68
CA TYR A 2 7.09 -13.86 -3.79
C TYR A 2 7.32 -12.41 -4.17
N ALA A 3 6.26 -11.61 -4.20
CA ALA A 3 6.30 -10.16 -4.40
C ALA A 3 5.65 -9.48 -3.20
N ILE A 4 6.40 -8.60 -2.53
CA ILE A 4 5.95 -7.87 -1.35
C ILE A 4 5.86 -6.40 -1.73
N GLN A 5 4.63 -5.88 -1.78
CA GLN A 5 4.38 -4.45 -1.89
C GLN A 5 4.27 -3.88 -0.48
N VAL A 6 5.17 -2.97 -0.13
CA VAL A 6 5.17 -2.30 1.18
C VAL A 6 4.57 -0.90 1.01
N LEU A 7 3.52 -0.60 1.76
CA LEU A 7 2.90 0.72 1.84
C LEU A 7 2.90 1.21 3.27
N CYS A 8 2.98 2.51 3.49
CA CYS A 8 2.87 3.07 4.84
C CYS A 8 1.40 3.22 5.28
N ARG A 9 1.20 3.30 6.60
CA ARG A 9 -0.16 3.44 7.17
C ARG A 9 -0.91 4.68 6.68
N PRO A 10 -0.28 5.87 6.52
CA PRO A 10 -0.93 7.04 5.92
C PRO A 10 -1.36 6.84 4.46
N GLU A 11 -0.66 6.02 3.67
CA GLU A 11 -1.10 5.67 2.31
C GLU A 11 -2.32 4.74 2.35
N LEU A 12 -2.32 3.72 3.20
CA LEU A 12 -3.44 2.79 3.31
C LEU A 12 -4.70 3.43 3.92
N SER A 13 -4.52 4.36 4.86
CA SER A 13 -5.59 5.01 5.61
C SER A 13 -5.28 6.50 5.79
N PRO A 14 -5.42 7.31 4.72
CA PRO A 14 -5.15 8.74 4.80
C PRO A 14 -6.17 9.41 5.72
N LYS A 15 -5.65 10.19 6.68
CA LYS A 15 -6.43 11.00 7.63
C LYS A 15 -6.25 12.50 7.41
N PHE A 16 -5.67 12.88 6.28
CA PHE A 16 -5.40 14.26 5.94
C PHE A 16 -6.69 15.00 5.59
N THR A 17 -6.80 16.27 5.97
CA THR A 17 -7.97 17.12 5.70
C THR A 17 -7.54 18.57 5.54
N GLY A 18 -8.23 19.31 4.67
CA GLY A 18 -7.98 20.74 4.46
C GLY A 18 -6.83 21.00 3.49
N ASP A 19 -6.29 22.21 3.55
CA ASP A 19 -5.20 22.65 2.65
C ASP A 19 -3.87 22.14 3.18
N LEU A 20 -3.11 21.48 2.29
CA LEU A 20 -1.81 20.90 2.58
C LEU A 20 -0.81 21.37 1.56
N LYS A 21 0.43 21.56 2.01
CA LYS A 21 1.58 21.69 1.16
C LYS A 21 2.37 20.38 1.23
N LEU A 22 2.27 19.59 0.17
CA LEU A 22 3.10 18.40 0.01
C LEU A 22 4.48 18.85 -0.45
N LEU A 23 5.51 18.28 0.15
CA LEU A 23 6.89 18.46 -0.27
C LEU A 23 7.37 17.11 -0.78
N ASP A 24 7.82 17.09 -2.03
CA ASP A 24 8.36 15.88 -2.64
C ASP A 24 9.78 15.65 -2.14
N ILE A 25 10.13 14.39 -1.81
CA ILE A 25 11.46 14.11 -1.23
C ILE A 25 12.53 13.89 -2.32
N GLU A 26 12.08 13.57 -3.53
CA GLU A 26 12.90 13.27 -4.69
C GLU A 26 13.56 14.53 -5.27
N ASP A 27 12.83 15.63 -5.34
CA ASP A 27 13.28 16.88 -5.99
C ASP A 27 12.99 18.16 -5.19
N ALA A 28 12.41 18.05 -3.98
CA ALA A 28 11.98 19.16 -3.13
C ALA A 28 10.92 20.07 -3.76
N ASP A 29 10.18 19.60 -4.78
CA ASP A 29 9.05 20.34 -5.32
C ASP A 29 7.90 20.40 -4.32
N ALA A 30 7.13 21.48 -4.37
CA ALA A 30 6.04 21.70 -3.44
C ALA A 30 4.70 21.82 -4.17
N ALA A 31 3.75 20.97 -3.76
CA ALA A 31 2.39 20.98 -4.29
C ALA A 31 1.40 21.44 -3.21
N GLU A 32 0.70 22.53 -3.48
CA GLU A 32 -0.44 22.95 -2.66
C GLU A 32 -1.70 22.22 -3.12
N ILE A 33 -2.30 21.46 -2.21
CA ILE A 33 -3.49 20.66 -2.47
C ILE A 33 -4.56 20.91 -1.42
N THR A 34 -5.82 20.85 -1.83
CA THR A 34 -6.96 20.81 -0.92
C THR A 34 -7.47 19.37 -0.80
N VAL A 35 -7.31 18.78 0.38
CA VAL A 35 -7.79 17.42 0.65
C VAL A 35 -9.27 17.43 1.01
N SER A 36 -10.09 17.14 0.00
CA SER A 36 -11.52 16.92 0.14
C SER A 36 -11.87 15.44 0.37
N SER A 37 -13.06 15.18 0.91
CA SER A 37 -13.59 13.82 1.06
C SER A 37 -13.72 13.08 -0.28
N ALA A 38 -14.05 13.82 -1.36
CA ALA A 38 -14.10 13.28 -2.72
C ALA A 38 -12.70 12.86 -3.22
N LEU A 39 -11.67 13.68 -2.97
CA LEU A 39 -10.29 13.36 -3.32
C LEU A 39 -9.79 12.12 -2.56
N LEU A 40 -10.07 12.03 -1.25
CA LEU A 40 -9.72 10.85 -0.46
C LEU A 40 -10.42 9.57 -0.96
N LYS A 41 -11.68 9.67 -1.37
CA LYS A 41 -12.43 8.54 -1.94
C LYS A 41 -11.83 8.13 -3.29
N TYR A 42 -11.47 9.09 -4.13
CA TYR A 42 -10.81 8.87 -5.42
C TYR A 42 -9.45 8.17 -5.23
N TYR A 43 -8.62 8.68 -4.33
CA TYR A 43 -7.32 8.10 -4.00
C TYR A 43 -7.45 6.64 -3.52
N LYS A 44 -8.34 6.36 -2.56
CA LYS A 44 -8.57 5.00 -2.05
C LYS A 44 -9.00 4.02 -3.13
N ARG A 45 -9.86 4.47 -4.06
CA ARG A 45 -10.28 3.66 -5.20
C ARG A 45 -9.10 3.34 -6.12
N ASN A 46 -8.29 4.34 -6.46
CA ASN A 46 -7.14 4.15 -7.34
C ASN A 46 -6.08 3.24 -6.68
N LEU A 47 -5.79 3.44 -5.39
CA LEU A 47 -4.87 2.60 -4.64
C LEU A 47 -5.34 1.14 -4.61
N THR A 48 -6.63 0.93 -4.38
CA THR A 48 -7.23 -0.42 -4.40
C THR A 48 -7.11 -1.07 -5.78
N ALA A 49 -7.39 -0.31 -6.85
CA ALA A 49 -7.26 -0.79 -8.22
C ALA A 49 -5.81 -1.17 -8.55
N TYR A 50 -4.85 -0.32 -8.20
CA TYR A 50 -3.42 -0.57 -8.39
C TYR A 50 -2.93 -1.83 -7.67
N CYS A 51 -3.27 -1.99 -6.38
CA CYS A 51 -2.93 -3.18 -5.62
C CYS A 51 -3.54 -4.46 -6.19
N ASN A 52 -4.77 -4.38 -6.73
CA ASN A 52 -5.43 -5.52 -7.36
C ASN A 52 -4.77 -5.87 -8.70
N GLU A 53 -4.44 -4.88 -9.53
CA GLU A 53 -3.74 -5.09 -10.80
C GLU A 53 -2.38 -5.76 -10.57
N LEU A 54 -1.61 -5.29 -9.59
CA LEU A 54 -0.33 -5.89 -9.24
C LEU A 54 -0.48 -7.33 -8.72
N LYS A 55 -1.51 -7.57 -7.91
CA LYS A 55 -1.85 -8.92 -7.45
C LYS A 55 -2.19 -9.84 -8.63
N ASP A 56 -3.01 -9.39 -9.56
CA ASP A 56 -3.41 -10.16 -10.73
C ASP A 56 -2.19 -10.44 -11.63
N PHE A 57 -1.34 -9.43 -11.85
CA PHE A 57 -0.07 -9.57 -12.56
C PHE A 57 0.84 -10.66 -11.97
N CYS A 58 0.99 -10.67 -10.64
CA CYS A 58 1.79 -11.67 -9.93
C CYS A 58 1.16 -13.07 -10.01
N THR A 59 -0.13 -13.18 -9.75
CA THR A 59 -0.83 -14.48 -9.69
C THR A 59 -0.86 -15.16 -11.06
N GLN A 60 -1.04 -14.41 -12.15
CA GLN A 60 -0.94 -14.92 -13.53
C GLN A 60 0.43 -15.55 -13.86
N ARG A 61 1.48 -15.19 -13.10
CA ARG A 61 2.86 -15.69 -13.27
C ARG A 61 3.24 -16.73 -12.22
N GLY A 62 2.28 -17.22 -11.42
CA GLY A 62 2.55 -18.16 -10.33
C GLY A 62 3.33 -17.54 -9.15
N ALA A 63 3.38 -16.21 -9.05
CA ALA A 63 3.96 -15.52 -7.92
C ALA A 63 2.90 -15.24 -6.84
N VAL A 64 3.30 -15.37 -5.58
CA VAL A 64 2.46 -14.99 -4.43
C VAL A 64 2.63 -13.50 -4.19
N TYR A 65 1.52 -12.77 -4.23
CA TYR A 65 1.48 -11.34 -3.92
C TYR A 65 1.12 -11.10 -2.45
N VAL A 66 1.85 -10.17 -1.86
CA VAL A 66 1.74 -9.77 -0.46
C VAL A 66 1.67 -8.26 -0.38
N LEU A 67 0.57 -7.73 0.16
CA LEU A 67 0.50 -6.33 0.58
C LEU A 67 0.90 -6.24 2.06
N ALA A 68 1.83 -5.36 2.37
CA ALA A 68 2.42 -5.16 3.69
C ALA A 68 2.29 -3.71 4.14
N ASN A 69 2.04 -3.50 5.43
CA ASN A 69 2.13 -2.18 6.05
C ASN A 69 3.54 -1.99 6.64
N SER A 70 4.22 -0.89 6.30
CA SER A 70 5.58 -0.60 6.80
C SER A 70 5.67 -0.44 8.31
N ALA A 71 4.54 -0.19 8.99
CA ALA A 71 4.47 -0.11 10.44
C ALA A 71 4.37 -1.49 11.13
N ASP A 72 4.09 -2.56 10.38
CA ASP A 72 4.00 -3.91 10.94
C ASP A 72 5.42 -4.51 11.08
N SER A 73 5.63 -5.30 12.14
CA SER A 73 6.91 -5.98 12.33
C SER A 73 7.14 -7.05 11.27
N VAL A 74 8.41 -7.33 10.95
CA VAL A 74 8.78 -8.39 10.01
C VAL A 74 8.27 -9.75 10.51
N GLU A 75 8.33 -10.00 11.81
CA GLU A 75 7.83 -11.24 12.42
C GLU A 75 6.32 -11.38 12.21
N SER A 76 5.55 -10.30 12.34
CA SER A 76 4.12 -10.29 12.08
C SER A 76 3.82 -10.58 10.60
N LEU A 77 4.64 -10.03 9.71
CA LEU A 77 4.61 -10.29 8.26
C LEU A 77 5.13 -11.69 7.89
N VAL A 78 5.92 -12.35 8.71
CA VAL A 78 6.34 -13.73 8.45
C VAL A 78 5.30 -14.70 9.00
N LEU A 79 4.79 -14.47 10.22
CA LEU A 79 3.83 -15.33 10.91
C LEU A 79 2.44 -15.36 10.25
N ASN A 80 1.92 -14.20 9.85
CA ASN A 80 0.64 -14.12 9.14
C ASN A 80 0.69 -14.83 7.78
N TYR A 81 1.88 -14.98 7.21
CA TYR A 81 2.06 -15.51 5.86
C TYR A 81 2.42 -16.99 5.89
N LEU A 82 3.44 -17.43 6.64
CA LEU A 82 3.85 -18.84 6.73
C LEU A 82 2.72 -19.79 7.18
N ARG A 83 1.83 -19.32 8.09
CA ARG A 83 0.65 -20.09 8.50
C ARG A 83 -0.41 -20.19 7.40
N ARG A 84 -0.56 -19.13 6.60
CA ARG A 84 -1.60 -19.03 5.56
C ARG A 84 -1.27 -19.86 4.31
N ILE A 85 0.01 -20.09 4.03
CA ILE A 85 0.49 -20.93 2.92
C ILE A 85 0.76 -22.40 3.33
N ARG A 86 0.39 -22.80 4.55
CA ARG A 86 0.61 -24.16 5.13
C ARG A 86 2.06 -24.67 5.04
N LEU A 87 3.04 -23.79 5.19
CA LEU A 87 4.47 -24.15 5.11
C LEU A 87 5.11 -24.44 6.47
N LEU A 88 4.38 -24.27 7.57
CA LEU A 88 4.79 -24.74 8.89
C LEU A 88 3.79 -25.80 9.37
N ARG A 89 4.32 -26.97 9.69
CA ARG A 89 3.62 -28.05 10.41
C ARG A 89 3.91 -27.92 11.89
#